data_AF-A0A1R1LHX5-F1
#
_entry.id   AF-A0A1R1LHX5-F1
#
_cell.length_a   1.000
_cell.length_b   1.000
_cell.length_c   1.000
_cell.angle_alpha   90.00
_cell.angle_beta   90.00
_cell.angle_gamma   90.00
#
_symmetry.space_group_name_H-M   'P 1'
#
loop_
_entity.id
_entity.type
_entity.pdbx_description
1 polymer ?
#
loop_
_entity_poly.entity_id
_entity_poly.type
_entity_poly.pdbx_seq_one_letter_code
_entity_poly.pdbx_strand_id
1 'polypeptide(L)'
;MNNSIGFMVKTVIAKLFTLIFLGLAIAIIFSLISTVIEGIIAGTDVMQIFLSGINTGIIALAVFELALVINKEYAVHKEDDEDEDAVASLRRTVPRFIGTVCVALSLEGLIMVIKYSQLELAGNLYYPVAIISSTALLLSALGLFLHLTRKENPSPKEP
;
A
#
# COMPACT_ATOMS: atom_id res chain seq x y z
N MET A 1 -32.52 1.98 18.62
CA MET A 1 -31.49 1.47 19.56
C MET A 1 -30.52 0.46 18.94
N ASN A 2 -30.87 -0.22 17.82
CA ASN A 2 -29.99 -1.21 17.16
C ASN A 2 -28.84 -0.58 16.32
N ASN A 3 -29.03 0.60 15.73
CA ASN A 3 -28.00 1.26 14.89
C ASN A 3 -26.77 1.73 15.67
N SER A 4 -26.93 2.23 16.90
CA SER A 4 -25.81 2.78 17.69
C SER A 4 -24.79 1.71 18.12
N ILE A 5 -25.25 0.48 18.37
CA ILE A 5 -24.38 -0.65 18.74
C ILE A 5 -23.55 -1.09 17.52
N GLY A 6 -24.16 -1.20 16.34
CA GLY A 6 -23.45 -1.55 15.10
C GLY A 6 -22.35 -0.53 14.75
N PHE A 7 -22.64 0.76 14.90
CA PHE A 7 -21.68 1.84 14.68
C PHE A 7 -20.51 1.80 15.67
N MET A 8 -20.79 1.58 16.95
CA MET A 8 -19.78 1.48 17.99
C MET A 8 -18.85 0.28 17.75
N VAL A 9 -19.39 -0.88 17.36
CA VAL A 9 -18.61 -2.08 17.02
C VAL A 9 -17.69 -1.82 15.83
N LYS A 10 -18.19 -1.22 14.73
CA LYS A 10 -17.36 -0.87 13.57
C LYS A 10 -16.21 0.06 13.93
N THR A 11 -16.48 1.07 14.76
CA THR A 11 -15.47 2.04 15.21
C THR A 11 -14.39 1.38 16.07
N VAL A 12 -14.79 0.51 17.01
CA VAL A 12 -13.85 -0.20 17.88
C VAL A 12 -12.96 -1.15 17.07
N ILE A 13 -13.56 -1.90 16.14
CA ILE A 13 -12.82 -2.80 15.24
C ILE A 13 -11.82 -2.00 14.40
N ALA A 14 -12.25 -0.91 13.77
CA ALA A 14 -11.36 -0.10 12.94
C ALA A 14 -10.19 0.51 13.72
N LYS A 15 -10.44 0.98 14.96
CA LYS A 15 -9.37 1.45 15.84
C LYS A 15 -8.39 0.34 16.23
N LEU A 16 -8.89 -0.86 16.52
CA LEU A 16 -8.05 -2.00 16.80
C LEU A 16 -7.16 -2.36 15.61
N PHE A 17 -7.73 -2.45 14.41
CA PHE A 17 -6.97 -2.70 13.18
C PHE A 17 -5.93 -1.61 12.92
N THR A 18 -6.31 -0.34 13.04
CA THR A 18 -5.38 0.80 12.92
C THR A 18 -4.20 0.64 13.86
N LEU A 19 -4.45 0.30 15.13
CA LEU A 19 -3.42 0.12 16.14
C LEU A 19 -2.51 -1.07 15.83
N ILE A 20 -3.06 -2.18 15.35
CA ILE A 20 -2.30 -3.36 14.92
C ILE A 20 -1.39 -3.01 13.74
N PHE A 21 -1.92 -2.38 12.69
CA PHE A 21 -1.12 -2.01 11.51
C PHE A 21 -0.05 -0.96 11.85
N LEU A 22 -0.37 0.01 12.71
CA LEU A 22 0.61 0.98 13.18
C LEU A 22 1.73 0.31 14.00
N GLY A 23 1.37 -0.59 14.92
CA GLY A 23 2.33 -1.38 15.69
C GLY A 23 3.22 -2.24 14.79
N LEU A 24 2.63 -2.86 13.76
CA LEU A 24 3.38 -3.65 12.77
C LEU A 24 4.34 -2.77 11.95
N ALA A 25 3.91 -1.59 11.50
CA ALA A 25 4.79 -0.65 10.79
C ALA A 25 5.99 -0.26 11.64
N ILE A 26 5.78 0.05 12.92
CA ILE A 26 6.85 0.36 13.87
C ILE A 26 7.79 -0.84 14.06
N ALA A 27 7.23 -2.06 14.20
CA ALA A 27 8.03 -3.28 14.34
C ALA A 27 8.89 -3.55 13.11
N ILE A 28 8.37 -3.32 11.90
CA ILE A 28 9.13 -3.48 10.65
C ILE A 28 10.24 -2.43 10.55
N ILE A 29 9.97 -1.17 10.92
CA ILE A 29 11.01 -0.12 10.96
C ILE A 29 12.11 -0.48 11.97
N PHE A 30 11.73 -0.99 13.14
CA PHE A 30 12.69 -1.45 14.13
C PHE A 30 13.52 -2.62 13.58
N SER A 31 12.88 -3.60 12.95
CA SER A 31 13.57 -4.71 12.27
C SER A 31 14.55 -4.22 11.22
N LEU A 32 14.18 -3.23 10.41
CA LEU A 32 15.07 -2.61 9.41
C LEU A 32 16.32 -2.03 10.07
N ILE A 33 16.17 -1.26 11.15
CA ILE A 33 17.30 -0.68 11.88
C ILE A 33 18.20 -1.79 12.43
N SER A 34 17.63 -2.84 13.04
CA SER A 34 18.38 -3.99 13.54
C SER A 34 19.15 -4.69 12.43
N THR A 35 18.53 -4.96 11.28
CA THR A 35 19.17 -5.59 10.12
C THR A 35 20.33 -4.74 9.58
N VAL A 36 20.19 -3.41 9.55
CA VAL A 36 21.27 -2.51 9.11
C VAL A 36 22.45 -2.55 10.08
N ILE A 37 22.20 -2.50 11.40
CA ILE A 37 23.25 -2.57 12.42
C ILE A 37 23.97 -3.92 12.35
N GLU A 38 23.23 -5.03 12.29
CA GLU A 38 23.80 -6.37 12.14
C GLU A 38 24.61 -6.51 10.85
N GLY A 39 24.10 -5.97 9.74
CA GLY A 39 24.80 -5.97 8.45
C GLY A 39 26.14 -5.23 8.50
N ILE A 40 26.18 -4.07 9.16
CA ILE A 40 27.41 -3.28 9.35
C ILE A 40 28.41 -4.04 10.24
N ILE A 41 27.95 -4.60 11.36
CA ILE A 41 28.81 -5.36 12.29
C ILE A 41 29.38 -6.62 11.60
N ALA A 42 28.57 -7.30 10.80
CA ALA A 42 28.98 -8.49 10.06
C ALA A 42 29.90 -8.19 8.86
N GLY A 43 30.12 -6.92 8.52
CA GLY A 43 30.90 -6.53 7.34
C GLY A 43 30.24 -6.93 6.02
N THR A 44 28.90 -6.96 5.98
CA THR A 44 28.14 -7.30 4.78
C THR A 44 28.34 -6.23 3.71
N ASP A 45 28.26 -6.62 2.44
CA ASP A 45 28.31 -5.68 1.34
C ASP A 45 27.27 -4.57 1.47
N VAL A 46 27.72 -3.34 1.26
CA VAL A 46 26.91 -2.13 1.47
C VAL A 46 25.69 -2.12 0.55
N MET A 47 25.83 -2.56 -0.71
CA MET A 47 24.70 -2.66 -1.63
C MET A 47 23.65 -3.63 -1.09
N GLN A 48 24.06 -4.78 -0.56
CA GLN A 48 23.11 -5.75 0.00
C GLN A 48 22.33 -5.20 1.19
N ILE A 49 22.98 -4.45 2.09
CA ILE A 49 22.31 -3.77 3.22
C ILE A 49 21.29 -2.75 2.70
N PHE A 50 21.67 -1.92 1.71
CA PHE A 50 20.75 -0.95 1.11
C PHE A 50 19.57 -1.61 0.41
N LEU A 51 19.79 -2.67 -0.36
CA LEU A 51 18.71 -3.39 -1.06
C LEU A 51 17.72 -4.01 -0.08
N SER A 52 18.21 -4.67 0.97
CA SER A 52 17.37 -5.23 2.04
C SER A 52 16.61 -4.14 2.79
N GLY A 53 17.27 -2.99 3.01
CA GLY A 53 16.69 -1.80 3.62
C GLY A 53 15.55 -1.22 2.79
N ILE A 54 15.73 -1.07 1.48
CA ILE A 54 14.68 -0.56 0.60
C ILE A 54 13.47 -1.48 0.61
N ASN A 55 13.66 -2.80 0.44
CA ASN A 55 12.54 -3.77 0.44
C ASN A 55 11.74 -3.69 1.75
N THR A 56 12.41 -3.81 2.89
CA THR A 56 11.76 -3.77 4.21
C THR A 56 11.11 -2.41 4.48
N GLY A 57 11.78 -1.32 4.07
CA GLY A 57 11.28 0.05 4.24
C GLY A 57 10.00 0.33 3.44
N ILE A 58 9.89 -0.20 2.22
CA ILE A 58 8.65 -0.04 1.44
C ILE A 58 7.50 -0.85 2.06
N ILE A 59 7.77 -2.05 2.57
CA ILE A 59 6.75 -2.84 3.29
C ILE A 59 6.25 -2.05 4.51
N ALA A 60 7.16 -1.47 5.31
CA ALA A 60 6.78 -0.61 6.42
C ALA A 60 5.91 0.58 5.98
N LEU A 61 6.27 1.23 4.87
CA LEU A 61 5.50 2.35 4.32
C LEU A 61 4.10 1.93 3.90
N ALA A 62 3.95 0.80 3.20
CA ALA A 62 2.64 0.29 2.76
C ALA A 62 1.73 -0.08 3.96
N VAL A 63 2.29 -0.73 4.98
CA VAL A 63 1.59 -1.07 6.23
C VAL A 63 1.18 0.20 7.00
N PHE A 64 2.04 1.20 7.03
CA PHE A 64 1.74 2.50 7.64
C PHE A 64 0.63 3.24 6.90
N GLU A 65 0.68 3.29 5.57
CA GLU A 65 -0.38 3.90 4.76
C GLU A 65 -1.73 3.22 4.99
N LEU A 66 -1.77 1.89 5.06
CA LEU A 66 -2.97 1.14 5.41
C LEU A 66 -3.54 1.56 6.76
N ALA A 67 -2.70 1.70 7.79
CA ALA A 67 -3.15 2.15 9.11
C ALA A 67 -3.81 3.54 9.03
N LEU A 68 -3.20 4.49 8.30
CA LEU A 68 -3.74 5.83 8.13
C LEU A 68 -5.06 5.85 7.35
N VAL A 69 -5.17 5.01 6.33
CA VAL A 69 -6.37 4.87 5.50
C VAL A 69 -7.53 4.31 6.32
N ILE A 70 -7.30 3.24 7.09
CA ILE A 70 -8.32 2.66 8.00
C ILE A 70 -8.75 3.71 9.02
N ASN A 71 -7.80 4.40 9.65
CA ASN A 71 -8.14 5.43 10.62
C ASN A 71 -8.98 6.55 9.99
N LYS A 72 -8.63 7.01 8.78
CA LYS A 72 -9.35 8.08 8.08
C LYS A 72 -10.76 7.65 7.68
N GLU A 73 -10.91 6.47 7.09
CA GLU A 73 -12.19 5.97 6.61
C GLU A 73 -13.19 5.79 7.77
N TYR A 74 -12.74 5.29 8.92
CA TYR A 74 -13.65 4.99 10.04
C TYR A 74 -13.75 6.10 11.10
N ALA A 75 -12.84 7.09 11.12
CA ALA A 75 -12.93 8.23 12.05
C ALA A 75 -13.83 9.38 11.56
N VAL A 76 -14.00 9.53 10.24
CA VAL A 76 -14.73 10.65 9.62
C VAL A 76 -16.24 10.36 9.52
N HIS A 77 -16.66 9.10 9.46
CA HIS A 77 -18.07 8.70 9.30
C HIS A 77 -18.90 8.79 10.59
N LYS A 78 -18.73 9.86 11.37
CA LYS A 78 -19.40 10.00 12.65
C LYS A 78 -20.83 10.53 12.59
N GLU A 79 -21.25 11.24 11.54
CA GLU A 79 -22.53 11.97 11.66
C GLU A 79 -23.56 11.90 10.51
N ASP A 80 -23.29 11.63 9.22
CA ASP A 80 -24.35 11.96 8.22
C ASP A 80 -24.68 11.02 7.02
N ASP A 81 -24.07 9.87 6.76
CA ASP A 81 -24.36 9.15 5.49
C ASP A 81 -24.82 7.69 5.67
N GLU A 82 -26.14 7.50 5.79
CA GLU A 82 -26.79 6.19 5.56
C GLU A 82 -26.82 5.77 4.07
N ASP A 83 -26.35 6.63 3.15
CA ASP A 83 -26.39 6.43 1.69
C ASP A 83 -25.03 6.63 0.98
N GLU A 84 -23.89 6.47 1.66
CA GLU A 84 -22.61 6.51 0.94
C GLU A 84 -22.40 5.22 0.13
N ASP A 85 -22.59 5.33 -1.19
CA ASP A 85 -22.27 4.31 -2.20
C ASP A 85 -20.95 3.60 -1.81
N ALA A 86 -20.99 2.31 -1.52
CA ALA A 86 -19.78 1.54 -1.18
C ALA A 86 -18.65 1.71 -2.23
N VAL A 87 -19.06 1.96 -3.48
CA VAL A 87 -18.19 2.28 -4.62
C VAL A 87 -17.49 3.63 -4.48
N ALA A 88 -18.11 4.63 -3.83
CA ALA A 88 -17.49 5.93 -3.55
C ALA A 88 -16.37 5.82 -2.50
N SER A 89 -16.60 5.08 -1.40
CA SER A 89 -15.57 4.79 -0.39
C SER A 89 -14.38 4.04 -1.01
N LEU A 90 -14.65 2.99 -1.79
CA LEU A 90 -13.59 2.23 -2.49
C LEU A 90 -12.77 3.11 -3.45
N ARG A 91 -13.39 4.03 -4.19
CA ARG A 91 -12.68 4.96 -5.09
C ARG A 91 -11.72 5.91 -4.38
N ARG A 92 -11.94 6.22 -3.10
CA ARG A 92 -11.03 7.07 -2.31
C ARG A 92 -9.87 6.28 -1.70
N THR A 93 -10.16 5.05 -1.26
CA THR A 93 -9.23 4.25 -0.47
C THR A 93 -8.35 3.33 -1.32
N VAL A 94 -8.95 2.62 -2.28
CA VAL A 94 -8.24 1.61 -3.11
C VAL A 94 -7.08 2.22 -3.91
N PRO A 95 -7.21 3.40 -4.56
CA PRO A 95 -6.10 3.93 -5.37
C PRO A 95 -4.85 4.27 -4.58
N ARG A 96 -5.03 4.75 -3.34
CA ARG A 96 -3.90 5.08 -2.48
C ARG A 96 -3.13 3.82 -2.07
N PHE A 97 -3.86 2.81 -1.60
CA PHE A 97 -3.27 1.53 -1.20
C PHE A 97 -2.61 0.78 -2.37
N ILE A 98 -3.34 0.62 -3.48
CA ILE A 98 -2.79 -0.06 -4.66
C ILE A 98 -1.62 0.76 -5.25
N GLY A 99 -1.68 2.08 -5.19
CA GLY A 99 -0.58 2.95 -5.59
C GLY A 99 0.73 2.64 -4.84
N THR A 100 0.69 2.55 -3.51
CA THR A 100 1.89 2.19 -2.73
C THR A 100 2.35 0.77 -2.98
N VAL A 101 1.44 -0.20 -3.15
CA VAL A 101 1.80 -1.57 -3.54
C VAL A 101 2.48 -1.61 -4.91
N CYS A 102 1.99 -0.84 -5.88
CA CYS A 102 2.61 -0.76 -7.21
C CYS A 102 3.99 -0.11 -7.19
N VAL A 103 4.19 0.92 -6.35
CA VAL A 103 5.52 1.51 -6.13
C VAL A 103 6.47 0.45 -5.55
N ALA A 104 6.01 -0.33 -4.57
CA ALA A 104 6.78 -1.43 -3.98
C ALA A 104 7.20 -2.48 -5.00
N LEU A 105 6.24 -3.00 -5.76
CA LEU A 105 6.49 -4.02 -6.77
C LEU A 105 7.41 -3.51 -7.89
N SER A 106 7.25 -2.24 -8.30
CA SER A 106 8.12 -1.62 -9.30
C SER A 106 9.57 -1.53 -8.79
N LEU A 107 9.76 -1.09 -7.55
CA LEU A 107 11.09 -0.98 -6.94
C LEU A 107 11.73 -2.37 -6.77
N GLU A 108 10.96 -3.36 -6.34
CA GLU A 108 11.41 -4.74 -6.21
C GLU A 108 11.85 -5.33 -7.56
N GLY A 109 11.06 -5.09 -8.62
CA GLY A 109 11.41 -5.45 -9.99
C GLY A 109 12.71 -4.77 -10.46
N LEU A 110 12.84 -3.46 -10.25
CA LEU A 110 14.04 -2.69 -10.64
C LEU A 110 15.30 -3.16 -9.89
N ILE A 111 15.20 -3.42 -8.59
CA ILE A 111 16.29 -3.96 -7.77
C ILE A 111 16.74 -5.31 -8.31
N MET A 112 15.81 -6.19 -8.67
CA MET A 112 16.15 -7.48 -9.27
C MET A 112 16.81 -7.34 -10.64
N VAL A 113 16.39 -6.39 -11.48
CA VAL A 113 17.08 -6.11 -12.75
C VAL A 113 18.53 -5.71 -12.49
N ILE A 114 18.76 -4.79 -11.55
CA ILE A 114 20.12 -4.34 -11.20
C ILE A 114 20.96 -5.52 -10.68
N LYS A 115 20.41 -6.29 -9.74
CA LYS A 115 21.09 -7.43 -9.12
C LYS A 115 21.44 -8.52 -10.15
N TYR A 116 20.50 -8.91 -11.01
CA TYR A 116 20.76 -9.94 -12.02
C TYR A 116 21.67 -9.43 -13.15
N SER A 117 21.60 -8.14 -13.49
CA SER A 117 22.50 -7.53 -14.46
C SER A 117 23.95 -7.53 -13.98
N GLN A 118 24.19 -7.32 -12.69
CA GLN A 118 25.55 -7.28 -12.12
C GLN A 118 26.16 -8.67 -11.91
N LEU A 119 25.33 -9.71 -11.76
CA LEU A 119 25.79 -11.09 -11.56
C LEU A 119 26.01 -11.86 -12.87
N GLU A 120 25.88 -11.22 -14.04
CA GLU A 120 25.93 -11.86 -15.37
C GLU A 120 24.92 -13.02 -15.56
N LEU A 121 23.92 -13.14 -14.67
CA LEU A 121 22.82 -14.10 -14.73
C LEU A 121 21.70 -13.63 -15.68
N ALA A 122 22.08 -13.21 -16.89
CA ALA A 122 21.15 -12.65 -17.89
C ALA A 122 19.99 -13.60 -18.26
N GLY A 123 20.15 -14.92 -18.06
CA GLY A 123 19.10 -15.91 -18.28
C GLY A 123 17.92 -15.86 -17.29
N ASN A 124 18.06 -15.20 -16.12
CA ASN A 124 17.02 -15.21 -15.07
C ASN A 124 16.13 -13.95 -15.04
N LEU A 125 16.18 -13.11 -16.08
CA LEU A 125 15.45 -11.84 -16.14
C LEU A 125 13.92 -11.98 -16.21
N TYR A 126 13.40 -13.19 -16.38
CA TYR A 126 11.95 -13.43 -16.45
C TYR A 126 11.21 -13.02 -15.17
N TYR A 127 11.85 -13.14 -13.98
CA TYR A 127 11.27 -12.68 -12.71
C TYR A 127 11.02 -11.16 -12.68
N PRO A 128 12.04 -10.30 -12.86
CA PRO A 128 11.81 -8.86 -12.89
C PRO A 128 10.82 -8.42 -13.97
N VAL A 129 10.87 -9.02 -15.16
CA VAL A 129 9.93 -8.72 -16.24
C VAL A 129 8.50 -9.07 -15.83
N ALA A 130 8.28 -10.23 -15.19
CA ALA A 130 6.96 -10.62 -14.70
C ALA A 130 6.43 -9.67 -13.64
N ILE A 131 7.27 -9.19 -12.71
CA ILE A 131 6.87 -8.26 -11.65
C ILE A 131 6.50 -6.90 -12.24
N ILE A 132 7.33 -6.36 -13.13
CA ILE A 132 7.05 -5.08 -13.79
C ILE A 132 5.78 -5.17 -14.64
N SER A 133 5.61 -6.27 -15.39
CA SER A 133 4.41 -6.52 -16.20
C SER A 133 3.15 -6.64 -15.34
N SER A 134 3.23 -7.39 -14.24
CA SER A 134 2.13 -7.53 -13.27
C SER A 134 1.76 -6.18 -12.66
N THR A 135 2.75 -5.34 -12.37
CA THR A 135 2.52 -4.01 -11.80
C THR A 135 1.82 -3.09 -12.81
N ALA A 136 2.26 -3.11 -14.07
CA ALA A 136 1.62 -2.36 -15.15
C ALA A 136 0.15 -2.81 -15.36
N LEU A 137 -0.11 -4.12 -15.31
CA LEU A 137 -1.45 -4.68 -15.38
C LEU A 137 -2.32 -4.26 -14.20
N LEU A 138 -1.79 -4.30 -12.97
CA LEU A 138 -2.50 -3.88 -11.76
C LEU A 138 -2.87 -2.40 -11.80
N LEU A 139 -1.93 -1.53 -12.19
CA LEU A 139 -2.18 -0.09 -12.38
C LEU A 139 -3.21 0.16 -13.49
N SER A 140 -3.13 -0.58 -14.59
CA SER A 140 -4.10 -0.46 -15.69
C SER A 140 -5.49 -0.89 -15.26
N ALA A 141 -5.61 -2.00 -14.53
CA ALA A 141 -6.87 -2.49 -13.97
C ALA A 141 -7.47 -1.49 -12.96
N LEU A 142 -6.64 -0.89 -12.11
CA LEU A 142 -7.06 0.17 -11.20
C LEU A 142 -7.57 1.40 -11.98
N GLY A 143 -6.83 1.84 -13.00
CA GLY A 143 -7.23 2.95 -13.86
C GLY A 143 -8.56 2.70 -14.56
N LEU A 144 -8.76 1.48 -15.07
CA LEU A 144 -10.03 1.05 -15.67
C LEU A 144 -11.16 1.03 -14.63
N PHE A 145 -10.93 0.48 -13.43
CA PHE A 145 -11.90 0.48 -12.35
C PHE A 145 -12.34 1.91 -11.99
N LEU A 146 -11.41 2.85 -11.85
CA LEU A 146 -11.71 4.24 -11.57
C LEU A 146 -12.47 4.93 -12.70
N HIS A 147 -12.13 4.62 -13.95
CA HIS A 147 -12.83 5.14 -15.12
C HIS A 147 -14.29 4.66 -15.17
N LEU A 148 -14.51 3.35 -15.05
CA LEU A 148 -15.84 2.73 -15.11
C LEU A 148 -16.74 3.11 -13.94
N THR A 149 -16.16 3.38 -12.77
CA THR A 149 -16.90 3.78 -11.58
C THR A 149 -17.05 5.30 -11.46
N ARG A 150 -16.59 6.10 -12.43
CA ARG A 150 -16.76 7.55 -12.42
C ARG A 150 -18.25 7.90 -12.51
N LYS A 151 -18.80 8.58 -11.49
CA LYS A 151 -20.14 9.17 -11.60
C LYS A 151 -20.03 10.42 -12.47
N GLU A 152 -20.82 10.48 -13.54
CA GLU A 152 -20.94 11.66 -14.39
C GLU A 152 -21.67 12.75 -13.60
N ASN A 153 -21.03 13.89 -13.36
CA ASN A 153 -21.70 15.05 -12.76
C ASN A 153 -22.72 15.55 -13.80
N PRO A 154 -24.03 15.63 -13.50
CA PRO A 154 -24.94 16.29 -14.42
C PRO A 154 -24.49 17.75 -14.54
N SER A 155 -24.21 18.18 -15.78
CA SER A 155 -23.85 19.57 -16.11
C SER A 155 -24.84 20.54 -15.47
N PRO A 156 -24.41 21.71 -14.97
CA PRO A 156 -25.36 22.73 -14.52
C PRO A 156 -26.25 23.05 -15.72
N LYS A 157 -27.58 22.95 -15.54
CA LYS A 157 -28.52 23.54 -16.49
C LYS A 157 -28.28 25.05 -16.42
N GLU A 158 -27.72 25.61 -17.49
CA GLU A 158 -27.68 27.06 -17.68
C GLU A 158 -29.13 27.60 -17.68
N PRO A 159 -29.37 28.76 -17.02
CA PRO A 159 -30.68 29.36 -16.89
C PRO A 159 -31.25 29.90 -18.20
#